data_AF-A0A3D8L8V4-F1
#
_entry.id   AF-A0A3D8L8V4-F1
#
_cell.length_a   1.000
_cell.length_b   1.000
_cell.length_c   1.000
_cell.angle_alpha   90.00
_cell.angle_beta   90.00
_cell.angle_gamma   90.00
#
_symmetry.space_group_name_H-M   'P 1'
#
loop_
_entity.id
_entity.type
_entity.pdbx_description
1 polymer ?
#
loop_
_entity_poly.entity_id
_entity_poly.type
_entity_poly.pdbx_seq_one_letter_code
_entity_poly.pdbx_strand_id
1 'polypeptide(L)'
;MKTLYYLILFTGVLNLGACAQQENTTERALTTATAGNNPLPDEVVRELNEQALGDTVVKTEAEWRKELTTEEYFVLRQEGTERAFDNEYDANKRRGVYACAACGNPMFTSETKFDSGTGWPSFYAPISEKRVKEVDERAMGMVRTEVECARCGSHIGHVFPDGPKPTGLRYCLNSVALDFDER
;
A
#
# COMPACT_ATOMS: atom_id res chain seq x y z
N MET A 1 14.64 -27.63 -67.44
CA MET A 1 13.60 -28.42 -68.12
C MET A 1 12.49 -28.73 -67.13
N LYS A 2 11.27 -28.34 -67.49
CA LYS A 2 9.95 -28.83 -67.04
C LYS A 2 9.52 -28.56 -65.58
N THR A 3 8.95 -27.37 -65.43
CA THR A 3 7.71 -27.07 -64.70
C THR A 3 6.66 -28.18 -64.87
N LEU A 4 6.02 -28.63 -63.79
CA LEU A 4 4.73 -29.33 -63.88
C LEU A 4 3.79 -28.87 -62.78
N TYR A 5 2.74 -28.18 -63.24
CA TYR A 5 1.54 -27.79 -62.52
C TYR A 5 0.74 -29.04 -62.14
N TYR A 6 0.24 -29.10 -60.91
CA TYR A 6 -0.96 -29.88 -60.61
C TYR A 6 -2.02 -28.97 -60.00
N LEU A 7 -3.02 -28.69 -60.85
CA LEU A 7 -4.30 -28.09 -60.54
C LEU A 7 -5.17 -29.22 -59.96
N ILE A 8 -5.54 -29.14 -58.68
CA ILE A 8 -6.71 -29.88 -58.16
C ILE A 8 -7.59 -28.87 -57.44
N LEU A 9 -8.63 -28.45 -58.16
CA LEU A 9 -9.86 -27.87 -57.63
C LEU A 9 -10.59 -28.97 -56.86
N PHE A 10 -10.81 -28.79 -55.57
CA PHE A 10 -11.93 -29.44 -54.89
C PHE A 10 -12.72 -28.41 -54.11
N THR A 11 -14.00 -28.37 -54.47
CA THR A 11 -15.06 -27.49 -54.04
C THR A 11 -15.41 -27.69 -52.56
N GLY A 12 -15.90 -26.62 -51.94
CA GLY A 12 -15.95 -26.47 -50.49
C GLY A 12 -17.06 -27.20 -49.76
N VAL A 13 -16.99 -27.07 -48.43
CA VAL A 13 -18.09 -27.26 -47.50
C VAL A 13 -17.96 -26.17 -46.43
N LEU A 14 -18.97 -25.32 -46.36
CA LEU A 14 -19.27 -24.42 -45.24
C LEU A 14 -19.55 -25.27 -43.98
N ASN A 15 -18.97 -24.90 -42.84
CA ASN A 15 -19.69 -25.01 -41.58
C ASN A 15 -19.20 -23.99 -40.55
N LEU A 16 -20.20 -23.39 -39.89
CA LEU A 16 -20.12 -22.36 -38.88
C LEU A 16 -19.60 -22.94 -37.56
N GLY A 17 -18.71 -22.21 -36.89
CA GLY A 17 -18.28 -22.46 -35.52
C GLY A 17 -17.93 -21.14 -34.87
N ALA A 18 -18.85 -20.65 -34.05
CA ALA A 18 -18.76 -19.40 -33.31
C ALA A 18 -17.77 -19.48 -32.13
N CYS A 19 -17.34 -18.28 -31.70
CA CYS A 19 -16.99 -17.86 -30.35
C CYS A 19 -16.08 -18.77 -29.49
N ALA A 20 -14.88 -18.29 -29.20
CA ALA A 20 -14.39 -18.22 -27.81
C ALA A 20 -13.18 -17.27 -27.74
N GLN A 21 -13.45 -16.03 -27.34
CA GLN A 21 -12.46 -15.14 -26.77
C GLN A 21 -12.15 -15.70 -25.38
N GLN A 22 -10.99 -16.31 -25.19
CA GLN A 22 -10.58 -16.76 -23.87
C GLN A 22 -10.04 -15.55 -23.12
N GLU A 23 -10.96 -14.84 -22.48
CA GLU A 23 -10.64 -13.90 -21.42
C GLU A 23 -9.81 -14.65 -20.38
N ASN A 24 -8.54 -14.25 -20.24
CA ASN A 24 -7.65 -14.72 -19.20
C ASN A 24 -8.11 -14.09 -17.87
N THR A 25 -9.19 -14.62 -17.33
CA THR A 25 -9.67 -14.36 -15.98
C THR A 25 -9.38 -15.59 -15.11
N THR A 26 -9.12 -15.33 -13.83
CA THR A 26 -8.75 -16.25 -12.73
C THR A 26 -7.32 -16.82 -12.80
N GLU A 27 -6.43 -16.59 -11.82
CA GLU A 27 -6.66 -16.66 -10.37
C GLU A 27 -6.09 -15.45 -9.61
N ARG A 28 -6.95 -14.56 -9.11
CA ARG A 28 -6.62 -13.76 -7.92
C ARG A 28 -6.99 -14.66 -6.74
N ALA A 29 -5.99 -15.32 -6.18
CA ALA A 29 -6.15 -16.18 -5.00
C ALA A 29 -6.87 -15.39 -3.91
N LEU A 30 -8.08 -15.85 -3.58
CA LEU A 30 -8.90 -15.36 -2.50
C LEU A 30 -8.20 -15.74 -1.18
N THR A 31 -7.37 -14.86 -0.65
CA THR A 31 -6.87 -14.97 0.72
C THR A 31 -7.65 -14.03 1.61
N THR A 32 -8.37 -14.61 2.56
CA THR A 32 -9.14 -13.97 3.63
C THR A 32 -8.28 -12.99 4.44
N ALA A 33 -8.31 -11.72 4.05
CA ALA A 33 -8.10 -10.59 4.92
C ALA A 33 -9.40 -9.78 4.88
N THR A 34 -10.17 -9.76 5.97
CA THR A 34 -11.39 -8.95 6.08
C THR A 34 -11.00 -7.48 6.26
N ALA A 35 -10.49 -6.88 5.18
CA ALA A 35 -10.67 -5.47 4.87
C ALA A 35 -12.15 -5.23 4.55
N GLY A 36 -12.65 -4.02 4.79
CA GLY A 36 -14.07 -3.66 4.60
C GLY A 36 -14.64 -4.19 3.30
N ASN A 37 -15.91 -4.62 3.32
CA ASN A 37 -16.56 -5.49 2.33
C ASN A 37 -16.51 -5.07 0.84
N ASN A 38 -15.86 -3.95 0.50
CA ASN A 38 -15.59 -3.52 -0.87
C ASN A 38 -14.15 -2.97 -1.01
N PRO A 39 -13.33 -3.51 -1.94
CA PRO A 39 -12.02 -2.95 -2.27
C PRO A 39 -12.13 -1.52 -2.84
N LEU A 40 -11.00 -0.80 -2.90
CA LEU A 40 -10.94 0.46 -3.63
C LEU A 40 -11.19 0.19 -5.13
N PRO A 41 -11.77 1.13 -5.88
CA PRO A 41 -11.83 0.99 -7.33
C PRO A 41 -10.42 0.78 -7.91
N ASP A 42 -10.26 -0.18 -8.81
CA ASP A 42 -8.94 -0.52 -9.40
C ASP A 42 -8.25 0.71 -10.02
N GLU A 43 -9.02 1.65 -10.55
CA GLU A 43 -8.54 2.93 -11.07
C GLU A 43 -7.82 3.77 -10.01
N VAL A 44 -8.38 3.88 -8.79
CA VAL A 44 -7.78 4.65 -7.69
C VAL A 44 -6.47 4.01 -7.25
N VAL A 45 -6.44 2.68 -7.13
CA VAL A 45 -5.22 1.95 -6.73
C VAL A 45 -4.14 2.12 -7.79
N ARG A 46 -4.50 2.02 -9.08
CA ARG A 46 -3.57 2.24 -10.20
C ARG A 46 -3.03 3.67 -10.19
N GLU A 47 -3.89 4.67 -10.05
CA GLU A 47 -3.49 6.08 -9.98
C GLU A 47 -2.52 6.34 -8.83
N LEU A 48 -2.80 5.83 -7.63
CA LEU A 48 -1.91 5.99 -6.47
C LEU A 48 -0.55 5.30 -6.68
N ASN A 49 -0.52 4.19 -7.40
CA ASN A 49 0.72 3.47 -7.75
C ASN A 49 1.56 4.20 -8.81
N GLU A 50 0.90 4.84 -9.78
CA GLU A 50 1.55 5.53 -10.90
C GLU A 50 1.91 6.98 -10.56
N GLN A 51 1.24 7.59 -9.57
CA GLN A 51 1.50 8.95 -9.14
C GLN A 51 2.95 9.09 -8.65
N ALA A 52 3.67 10.04 -9.27
CA ALA A 52 5.02 10.37 -8.87
C ALA A 52 5.07 10.89 -7.42
N LEU A 53 6.14 10.53 -6.70
CA LEU A 53 6.44 11.17 -5.43
C LEU A 53 6.72 12.65 -5.70
N GLY A 54 5.99 13.56 -5.04
CA GLY A 54 6.27 14.99 -5.14
C GLY A 54 7.62 15.35 -4.52
N ASP A 55 8.02 16.62 -4.67
CA ASP A 55 9.30 17.12 -4.15
C ASP A 55 9.46 16.84 -2.64
N THR A 56 10.70 16.57 -2.23
CA THR A 56 11.08 16.37 -0.84
C THR A 56 10.73 17.60 -0.01
N VAL A 57 10.04 17.39 1.10
CA VAL A 57 9.65 18.48 2.00
C VAL A 57 10.77 18.70 3.01
N VAL A 58 11.36 19.90 2.99
CA VAL A 58 12.40 20.33 3.93
C VAL A 58 11.86 21.52 4.71
N LYS A 59 11.73 21.36 6.02
CA LYS A 59 11.31 22.40 6.97
C LYS A 59 12.18 22.34 8.22
N THR A 60 12.29 23.46 8.89
CA THR A 60 12.92 23.55 10.20
C THR A 60 12.02 22.96 11.28
N GLU A 61 12.62 22.52 12.40
CA GLU A 61 11.86 22.03 13.55
C GLU A 61 10.89 23.08 14.12
N ALA A 62 11.21 24.37 13.98
CA ALA A 62 10.33 25.47 14.40
C ALA A 62 9.10 25.64 13.49
N GLU A 63 9.22 25.32 12.20
CA GLU A 63 8.08 25.29 11.28
C GLU A 63 7.20 24.07 11.55
N TRP A 64 7.81 22.89 11.74
CA TRP A 64 7.07 21.69 12.10
C TRP A 64 6.27 21.85 13.40
N ARG A 65 6.86 22.44 14.44
CA ARG A 65 6.15 22.71 15.71
C ARG A 65 4.97 23.68 15.58
N LYS A 66 4.90 24.48 14.51
CA LYS A 66 3.78 25.39 14.26
C LYS A 66 2.64 24.72 13.50
N GLU A 67 2.96 23.75 12.67
CA GLU A 67 1.99 23.07 11.80
C GLU A 67 1.42 21.81 12.44
N LEU A 68 2.25 21.07 13.17
CA LEU A 68 1.87 19.82 13.81
C LEU A 68 1.30 20.06 15.21
N THR A 69 0.38 19.19 15.62
CA THR A 69 -0.02 19.08 17.03
C THR A 69 1.16 18.61 17.90
N THR A 70 1.00 18.70 19.22
CA THR A 70 2.08 18.28 20.13
C THR A 70 2.37 16.79 20.00
N GLU A 71 1.31 15.98 19.92
CA GLU A 71 1.36 14.53 19.76
C GLU A 71 1.92 14.12 18.39
N GLU A 72 1.47 14.77 17.31
CA GLU A 72 2.03 14.57 15.97
C GLU A 72 3.52 14.89 15.95
N TYR A 73 3.94 16.04 16.50
CA TYR A 73 5.35 16.40 16.53
C TYR A 73 6.18 15.40 17.33
N PHE A 74 5.69 14.96 18.48
CA PHE A 74 6.35 13.95 19.31
C PHE A 74 6.59 12.65 18.54
N VAL A 75 5.58 12.14 17.84
CA VAL A 75 5.71 10.90 17.06
C VAL A 75 6.52 11.13 15.79
N LEU A 76 6.11 12.06 14.93
CA LEU A 76 6.65 12.25 13.57
C LEU A 76 8.08 12.78 13.55
N ARG A 77 8.49 13.56 14.56
CA ARG A 77 9.78 14.28 14.57
C ARG A 77 10.72 13.87 15.70
N GLN A 78 10.19 13.30 16.79
CA GLN A 78 11.00 12.84 17.92
C GLN A 78 10.99 11.31 18.08
N GLU A 79 10.55 10.59 17.04
CA GLU A 79 10.50 9.12 16.98
C GLU A 79 9.73 8.52 18.17
N GLY A 80 8.73 9.26 18.66
CA GLY A 80 7.84 8.82 19.73
C GLY A 80 6.93 7.69 19.28
N THR A 81 6.27 7.03 20.24
CA THR A 81 5.26 6.01 19.98
C THR A 81 4.00 6.35 20.76
N GLU A 82 2.85 6.39 20.09
CA GLU A 82 1.55 6.63 20.73
C GLU A 82 1.13 5.42 21.58
N ARG A 83 0.14 5.61 22.45
CA ARG A 83 -0.35 4.54 23.31
C ARG A 83 -1.14 3.49 22.52
N ALA A 84 -0.85 2.22 22.76
CA ALA A 84 -1.59 1.09 22.17
C ALA A 84 -3.09 1.15 22.53
N PHE A 85 -3.94 0.81 21.57
CA PHE A 85 -5.41 0.71 21.67
C PHE A 85 -6.14 2.03 21.99
N ASP A 86 -5.42 3.14 22.08
CA ASP A 86 -5.95 4.47 22.40
C ASP A 86 -5.66 5.42 21.25
N ASN A 87 -6.18 5.07 20.07
CA ASN A 87 -5.93 5.78 18.82
C ASN A 87 -7.09 5.63 17.82
N GLU A 88 -7.08 6.46 16.78
CA GLU A 88 -8.21 6.59 15.85
C GLU A 88 -8.28 5.46 14.82
N TYR A 89 -7.12 4.95 14.36
CA TYR A 89 -7.05 4.14 13.16
C TYR A 89 -6.77 2.65 13.38
N ASP A 90 -6.49 2.19 14.60
CA ASP A 90 -6.33 0.76 14.89
C ASP A 90 -7.58 -0.03 14.48
N ALA A 91 -8.74 0.35 15.02
CA ALA A 91 -10.03 -0.28 14.70
C ALA A 91 -10.69 0.23 13.41
N ASN A 92 -10.11 1.21 12.70
CA ASN A 92 -10.71 1.77 11.48
C ASN A 92 -10.76 0.72 10.36
N LYS A 93 -11.95 0.51 9.79
CA LYS A 93 -12.26 -0.44 8.71
C LYS A 93 -12.85 0.27 7.47
N ARG A 94 -12.93 1.60 7.48
CA ARG A 94 -13.43 2.39 6.35
C ARG A 94 -12.50 2.25 5.14
N ARG A 95 -13.07 2.44 3.96
CA ARG A 95 -12.35 2.36 2.70
C ARG A 95 -11.66 3.69 2.42
N GLY A 96 -10.37 3.67 2.14
CA GLY A 96 -9.64 4.90 1.89
C GLY A 96 -8.13 4.77 1.86
N VAL A 97 -7.48 5.92 1.95
CA VAL A 97 -6.03 6.08 1.85
C VAL A 97 -5.50 6.67 3.14
N TYR A 98 -4.39 6.12 3.63
CA TYR A 98 -3.66 6.63 4.77
C TYR A 98 -2.42 7.38 4.27
N ALA A 99 -2.39 8.68 4.52
CA ALA A 99 -1.31 9.58 4.15
C ALA A 99 -0.49 9.99 5.36
N CYS A 100 0.74 10.46 5.15
CA CYS A 100 1.57 11.02 6.22
C CYS A 100 0.93 12.31 6.74
N ALA A 101 0.59 12.37 8.03
CA ALA A 101 -0.03 13.54 8.66
C ALA A 101 0.80 14.84 8.50
N ALA A 102 2.14 14.72 8.38
CA ALA A 102 2.99 15.89 8.22
C ALA A 102 2.98 16.52 6.81
N CYS A 103 2.85 15.72 5.76
CA CYS A 103 3.07 16.21 4.38
C CYS A 103 2.04 15.74 3.36
N GLY A 104 1.06 14.93 3.76
CA GLY A 104 0.01 14.41 2.89
C GLY A 104 0.50 13.40 1.84
N ASN A 105 1.71 12.84 1.97
CA ASN A 105 2.15 11.76 1.08
C ASN A 105 1.30 10.51 1.31
N PRO A 106 0.52 10.01 0.33
CA PRO A 106 -0.25 8.78 0.52
C PRO A 106 0.73 7.60 0.60
N MET A 107 0.59 6.74 1.61
CA MET A 107 1.54 5.66 1.89
C MET A 107 0.87 4.28 1.94
N PHE A 108 -0.34 4.18 2.49
CA PHE A 108 -1.04 2.90 2.66
C PHE A 108 -2.50 3.01 2.22
N THR A 109 -3.15 1.88 1.94
CA THR A 109 -4.58 1.81 1.63
C THR A 109 -5.30 0.90 2.61
N SER A 110 -6.62 1.06 2.71
CA SER A 110 -7.46 0.13 3.46
C SER A 110 -7.41 -1.31 2.94
N GLU A 111 -6.96 -1.56 1.71
CA GLU A 111 -6.87 -2.92 1.12
C GLU A 111 -5.75 -3.76 1.74
N THR A 112 -4.69 -3.10 2.20
CA THR A 112 -3.57 -3.76 2.85
C THR A 112 -3.69 -3.77 4.37
N LYS A 113 -4.68 -3.04 4.91
CA LYS A 113 -4.96 -2.96 6.34
C LYS A 113 -5.56 -4.26 6.86
N PHE A 114 -5.08 -4.71 8.02
CA PHE A 114 -5.62 -5.86 8.72
C PHE A 114 -5.61 -5.66 10.23
N ASP A 115 -6.34 -6.51 10.95
CA ASP A 115 -6.34 -6.52 12.41
C ASP A 115 -5.23 -7.44 12.91
N SER A 116 -4.21 -6.86 13.54
CA SER A 116 -3.08 -7.60 14.12
C SER A 116 -3.23 -7.87 15.61
N GLY A 117 -4.21 -7.25 16.29
CA GLY A 117 -4.35 -7.30 17.74
C GLY A 117 -3.22 -6.59 18.52
N THR A 118 -2.37 -5.79 17.85
CA THR A 118 -1.23 -5.12 18.51
C THR A 118 -1.60 -3.81 19.18
N GLY A 119 -2.73 -3.21 18.81
CA GLY A 119 -3.19 -1.92 19.31
C GLY A 119 -2.75 -0.73 18.47
N TRP A 120 -2.20 -0.96 17.28
CA TRP A 120 -1.85 0.07 16.31
C TRP A 120 -2.28 -0.33 14.89
N PRO A 121 -2.63 0.64 14.02
CA PRO A 121 -2.88 0.42 12.60
C PRO A 121 -1.83 -0.48 11.96
N SER A 122 -2.29 -1.57 11.36
CA SER A 122 -1.43 -2.59 10.77
C SER A 122 -1.74 -2.84 9.31
N PHE A 123 -0.70 -2.80 8.47
CA PHE A 123 -0.80 -3.00 7.02
C PHE A 123 0.20 -4.06 6.57
N TYR A 124 -0.12 -4.87 5.55
CA TYR A 124 0.82 -5.86 5.04
C TYR A 124 1.72 -5.34 3.90
N ALA A 125 1.37 -4.20 3.30
CA ALA A 125 2.16 -3.56 2.24
C ALA A 125 1.83 -2.06 2.13
N PRO A 126 2.81 -1.19 1.77
CA PRO A 126 2.53 0.16 1.32
C PRO A 126 1.89 0.16 -0.07
N ILE A 127 1.41 1.31 -0.51
CA ILE A 127 1.01 1.56 -1.90
C ILE A 127 2.20 1.24 -2.82
N SER A 128 3.37 1.80 -2.51
CA SER A 128 4.60 1.57 -3.26
C SER A 128 5.82 1.75 -2.35
N GLU A 129 6.88 0.99 -2.60
CA GLU A 129 8.18 1.12 -1.94
C GLU A 129 8.78 2.54 -2.07
N LYS A 130 8.35 3.32 -3.07
CA LYS A 130 8.82 4.72 -3.24
C LYS A 130 8.23 5.69 -2.21
N ARG A 131 7.17 5.30 -1.50
CA ARG A 131 6.39 6.19 -0.62
C ARG A 131 6.84 6.11 0.83
N VAL A 132 7.52 5.02 1.20
CA VAL A 132 8.06 4.77 2.54
C VAL A 132 9.55 4.50 2.44
N LYS A 133 10.29 4.73 3.53
CA LYS A 133 11.67 4.26 3.68
C LYS A 133 11.72 3.31 4.85
N GLU A 134 12.50 2.26 4.70
CA GLU A 134 12.77 1.27 5.74
C GLU A 134 14.21 1.46 6.20
N VAL A 135 14.39 1.79 7.48
CA VAL A 135 15.69 2.13 8.06
C VAL A 135 15.96 1.21 9.25
N ASP A 136 17.08 0.49 9.23
CA ASP A 136 17.44 -0.40 10.34
C ASP A 136 17.86 0.42 11.57
N GLU A 137 17.05 0.35 12.62
CA GLU A 137 17.29 0.96 13.91
C GLU A 137 17.85 -0.10 14.89
N ARG A 138 18.89 0.28 15.64
CA ARG A 138 19.47 -0.54 16.71
C ARG A 138 19.25 0.15 18.04
N ALA A 139 18.17 -0.21 18.73
CA ALA A 139 17.83 0.34 20.04
C ALA A 139 17.75 -0.77 21.09
N MET A 140 18.35 -0.52 22.26
CA MET A 140 18.25 -1.38 23.45
C MET A 140 18.55 -2.87 23.19
N GLY A 141 19.48 -3.18 22.29
CA GLY A 141 19.88 -4.55 21.95
C GLY A 141 18.93 -5.29 21.00
N MET A 142 17.89 -4.63 20.51
CA MET A 142 16.99 -5.13 19.46
C MET A 142 17.28 -4.41 18.14
N VAL A 143 17.13 -5.14 17.03
CA VAL A 143 17.12 -4.56 15.68
C VAL A 143 15.67 -4.49 15.25
N ARG A 144 15.18 -3.30 14.96
CA ARG A 144 13.87 -3.08 14.36
C ARG A 144 14.07 -2.29 13.08
N THR A 145 13.20 -2.46 12.10
CA THR A 145 13.24 -1.65 10.88
C THR A 145 12.18 -0.56 11.01
N GLU A 146 12.64 0.67 11.20
CA GLU A 146 11.82 1.87 11.24
C GLU A 146 11.20 2.13 9.86
N VAL A 147 9.97 2.64 9.87
CA VAL A 147 9.26 3.10 8.68
C VAL A 147 9.15 4.62 8.73
N GLU A 148 9.78 5.28 7.77
CA GLU A 148 9.69 6.73 7.59
C GLU A 148 8.88 7.11 6.33
N CYS A 149 8.29 8.29 6.32
CA CYS A 149 7.74 8.88 5.10
C CYS A 149 8.87 9.23 4.12
N ALA A 150 8.85 8.68 2.90
CA ALA A 150 9.90 8.92 1.92
C ALA A 150 10.00 10.39 1.47
N ARG A 151 8.91 11.15 1.58
CA ARG A 151 8.83 12.55 1.12
C ARG A 151 9.36 13.57 2.12
N CYS A 152 9.09 13.40 3.42
CA CYS A 152 9.46 14.38 4.46
C CYS A 152 10.37 13.82 5.55
N GLY A 153 10.65 12.50 5.55
CA GLY A 153 11.48 11.85 6.57
C GLY A 153 10.86 11.91 7.96
N SER A 154 9.53 11.86 8.08
CA SER A 154 8.87 11.74 9.38
C SER A 154 8.78 10.28 9.79
N HIS A 155 9.03 10.01 11.08
CA HIS A 155 8.82 8.71 11.70
C HIS A 155 7.33 8.32 11.63
N ILE A 156 7.03 7.11 11.14
CA ILE A 156 5.66 6.60 11.04
C ILE A 156 5.45 5.42 11.98
N GLY A 157 6.42 4.52 12.06
CA GLY A 157 6.33 3.31 12.89
C GLY A 157 7.43 2.32 12.55
N HIS A 158 7.09 1.03 12.52
CA HIS A 158 8.04 -0.05 12.27
C HIS A 158 7.44 -1.15 11.39
N VAL A 159 8.30 -1.92 10.72
CA VAL A 159 7.93 -3.12 9.96
C VAL A 159 8.50 -4.38 10.61
N PHE A 160 7.68 -5.43 10.65
CA PHE A 160 8.00 -6.73 11.26
C PHE A 160 7.72 -7.89 10.30
N PRO A 161 8.50 -8.99 10.35
CA PRO A 161 8.34 -10.16 9.47
C PRO A 161 7.31 -11.18 10.01
N ASP A 162 6.22 -10.71 10.61
CA ASP A 162 5.17 -11.52 11.25
C ASP A 162 3.76 -11.19 10.74
N GLY A 163 3.67 -10.66 9.52
CA GLY A 163 2.41 -10.32 8.89
C GLY A 163 1.76 -11.47 8.11
N PRO A 164 0.55 -11.24 7.56
CA PRO A 164 -0.14 -12.22 6.75
C PRO A 164 0.48 -12.37 5.36
N LYS A 165 0.08 -13.42 4.64
CA LYS A 165 0.25 -13.46 3.17
C LYS A 165 -0.42 -12.24 2.53
N PRO A 166 0.07 -11.76 1.37
CA PRO A 166 1.11 -12.35 0.54
C PRO A 166 2.55 -11.98 0.92
N THR A 167 2.76 -10.90 1.66
CA THR A 167 4.11 -10.36 1.93
C THR A 167 4.78 -11.00 3.14
N GLY A 168 4.01 -11.45 4.12
CA GLY A 168 4.54 -11.86 5.43
C GLY A 168 5.02 -10.67 6.28
N LEU A 169 4.76 -9.43 5.85
CA LEU A 169 5.19 -8.21 6.53
C LEU A 169 4.02 -7.57 7.27
N ARG A 170 4.33 -6.93 8.40
CA ARG A 170 3.41 -6.09 9.16
C ARG A 170 4.04 -4.73 9.40
N TYR A 171 3.55 -3.73 8.68
CA TYR A 171 3.78 -2.33 8.95
C TYR A 171 2.87 -1.92 10.11
N CYS A 172 3.46 -1.75 11.29
CA CYS A 172 2.80 -1.36 12.53
C CYS A 172 3.06 0.13 12.77
N LEU A 173 2.04 0.94 12.56
CA LEU A 173 2.17 2.38 12.39
C LEU A 173 1.43 3.14 13.47
N ASN A 174 1.97 4.28 13.90
CA ASN A 174 1.23 5.18 14.77
C ASN A 174 0.06 5.80 14.00
N SER A 175 -1.14 5.76 14.56
CA SER A 175 -2.33 6.42 14.03
C SER A 175 -2.13 7.92 13.92
N VAL A 176 -1.53 8.56 14.93
CA VAL A 176 -1.26 10.02 14.92
C VAL A 176 -0.25 10.44 13.85
N ALA A 177 0.50 9.49 13.27
CA ALA A 177 1.38 9.76 12.14
C ALA A 177 0.66 9.71 10.79
N LEU A 178 -0.63 9.36 10.78
CA LEU A 178 -1.43 9.13 9.59
C LEU A 178 -2.61 10.11 9.53
N ASP A 179 -2.95 10.54 8.33
CA ASP A 179 -4.23 11.15 7.99
C ASP A 179 -5.03 10.17 7.13
N PHE A 180 -6.34 10.09 7.32
CA PHE A 180 -7.22 9.21 6.56
C PHE A 180 -8.13 9.98 5.60
N ASP A 181 -8.05 9.65 4.31
CA ASP A 181 -8.92 10.15 3.25
C ASP A 181 -9.87 9.04 2.78
N GLU A 182 -11.15 9.20 3.06
CA GLU A 182 -12.21 8.23 2.70
C GLU A 182 -12.52 8.30 1.20
N ARG A 183 -12.66 7.13 0.55
CA ARG A 183 -12.83 7.00 -0.91
C ARG A 183 -14.06 6.20 -1.29
#